data_AF-A0A7L0H9S9-F1
#
_entry.id   AF-A0A7L0H9S9-F1
#
_cell.length_a   1.000
_cell.length_b   1.000
_cell.length_c   1.000
_cell.angle_alpha   90.00
_cell.angle_beta   90.00
_cell.angle_gamma   90.00
#
_symmetry.space_group_name_H-M   'P 1'
#
loop_
_entity.id
_entity.type
_entity.pdbx_description
1 polymer ?
#
loop_
_entity_poly.entity_id
_entity_poly.type
_entity_poly.pdbx_seq_one_letter_code
_entity_poly.pdbx_strand_id
1 'polypeptide(L)'
;ARAERAMLQAEGLRHGDLLQGAFADTYANLTRKTLLLLRWAAARCPAVPFLLKADDDVFVNLPVLTNYLASLRHPRRLYLGRVHWWVQPQRDPRDRHHVPVT
;
A
#
# COMPACT_ATOMS: atom_id res chain seq x y z
N ALA A 1 -3.35 8.72 -21.60
CA ALA A 1 -3.27 10.13 -21.14
C ALA A 1 -4.64 10.81 -20.96
N ARG A 2 -5.26 11.45 -21.97
CA ARG A 2 -6.53 12.20 -21.75
C ARG A 2 -7.76 11.31 -21.56
N ALA A 3 -7.87 10.25 -22.36
CA ALA A 3 -8.95 9.26 -22.26
C ALA A 3 -8.88 8.49 -20.93
N GLU A 4 -7.69 8.03 -20.55
CA GLU A 4 -7.44 7.34 -19.28
C GLU A 4 -7.80 8.19 -18.05
N ARG A 5 -7.48 9.49 -18.08
CA ARG A 5 -7.90 10.42 -17.01
C ARG A 5 -9.41 10.58 -16.94
N ALA A 6 -10.10 10.60 -18.07
CA ALA A 6 -11.56 10.63 -18.10
C ALA A 6 -12.18 9.32 -17.57
N MET A 7 -11.57 8.17 -17.86
CA MET A 7 -11.99 6.87 -17.31
C MET A 7 -11.83 6.82 -15.79
N LEU A 8 -10.68 7.26 -15.26
CA LEU A 8 -10.45 7.36 -13.82
C LEU A 8 -11.44 8.32 -13.13
N GLN A 9 -11.81 9.42 -13.79
CA GLN A 9 -12.83 10.33 -13.26
C GLN A 9 -14.19 9.66 -13.21
N ALA A 10 -14.60 8.94 -14.26
CA ALA A 10 -15.86 8.21 -14.30
C ALA A 10 -15.89 7.09 -13.25
N GLU A 11 -14.80 6.34 -13.08
CA GLU A 11 -14.64 5.32 -12.04
C GLU A 11 -14.76 5.93 -10.64
N GLY A 12 -14.03 7.02 -10.37
CA GLY A 12 -14.08 7.73 -9.09
C GLY A 12 -15.46 8.28 -8.76
N LEU A 13 -16.19 8.78 -9.77
CA LEU A 13 -17.59 9.21 -9.61
C LEU A 13 -18.54 8.04 -9.34
N ARG A 14 -18.26 6.87 -9.91
CA ARG A 14 -19.10 5.67 -9.77
C ARG A 14 -18.92 4.97 -8.42
N HIS A 15 -17.67 4.86 -7.95
CA HIS A 15 -17.33 4.02 -6.80
C HIS A 15 -16.94 4.83 -5.55
N GLY A 16 -16.36 6.02 -5.72
CA GLY A 16 -15.99 6.90 -4.59
C GLY A 16 -14.86 6.38 -3.70
N ASP A 17 -14.11 5.37 -4.16
CA ASP A 17 -13.07 4.64 -3.42
C ASP A 17 -11.64 4.96 -3.91
N LEU A 18 -11.48 5.93 -4.81
CA LEU A 18 -10.19 6.33 -5.36
C LEU A 18 -9.46 7.34 -4.49
N LEU A 19 -8.20 7.02 -4.15
CA LEU A 19 -7.23 7.95 -3.57
C LEU A 19 -6.12 8.24 -4.59
N GLN A 20 -6.09 9.47 -5.11
CA GLN A 20 -5.10 9.87 -6.14
C GLN A 20 -4.09 10.88 -5.58
N GLY A 21 -2.81 10.69 -5.92
CA GLY A 21 -1.71 11.58 -5.55
C GLY A 21 -1.08 12.28 -6.75
N ALA A 22 -0.50 13.46 -6.53
CA ALA A 22 0.19 14.22 -7.57
C ALA A 22 1.65 13.76 -7.77
N PHE A 23 1.84 12.51 -8.19
CA PHE A 23 3.14 11.95 -8.56
C PHE A 23 2.98 10.89 -9.65
N ALA A 24 4.06 10.63 -10.41
CA ALA A 24 4.05 9.57 -11.41
C ALA A 24 3.98 8.19 -10.74
N ASP A 25 2.97 7.40 -11.08
CA ASP A 25 2.84 6.03 -10.60
C ASP A 25 3.87 5.14 -11.32
N THR A 26 4.95 4.83 -10.61
CA THR A 26 6.09 4.04 -11.11
C THR A 26 6.61 3.21 -9.95
N TYR A 27 7.29 2.10 -10.25
CA TYR A 27 7.86 1.22 -9.23
C TYR A 27 8.77 1.98 -8.23
N ALA A 28 9.60 2.89 -8.73
CA ALA A 28 10.47 3.73 -7.91
C ALA A 28 9.71 4.69 -6.96
N ASN A 29 8.45 5.03 -7.27
CA ASN A 29 7.61 5.92 -6.47
C ASN A 29 6.63 5.19 -5.55
N LEU A 30 6.68 3.87 -5.43
CA LEU A 30 5.79 3.11 -4.53
C LEU A 30 5.89 3.57 -3.06
N THR A 31 7.06 4.07 -2.63
CA THR A 31 7.21 4.71 -1.32
C THR A 31 6.33 5.95 -1.18
N ARG A 32 6.20 6.78 -2.22
CA ARG A 32 5.29 7.94 -2.22
C ARG A 32 3.82 7.52 -2.13
N LYS A 33 3.44 6.45 -2.84
CA LYS A 33 2.10 5.84 -2.77
C LYS A 33 1.79 5.33 -1.36
N THR A 34 2.77 4.69 -0.71
CA THR A 34 2.65 4.23 0.68
C THR A 34 2.52 5.40 1.66
N LEU A 35 3.32 6.45 1.51
CA LEU A 35 3.22 7.65 2.35
C LEU A 35 1.88 8.37 2.17
N LEU A 36 1.34 8.42 0.95
CA LEU A 36 0.01 8.96 0.68
C LEU A 36 -1.08 8.19 1.44
N LEU A 37 -1.08 6.85 1.33
CA LEU A 37 -2.01 5.98 2.05
C LEU A 37 -1.97 6.22 3.56
N LEU A 38 -0.77 6.22 4.16
CA LEU A 38 -0.60 6.41 5.59
C LEU A 38 -1.09 7.79 6.07
N ARG A 39 -0.75 8.85 5.34
CA ARG A 39 -1.19 10.22 5.67
C ARG A 39 -2.70 10.36 5.56
N TRP A 40 -3.30 9.82 4.50
CA TRP A 40 -4.74 9.87 4.29
C TRP A 40 -5.48 9.09 5.38
N ALA A 41 -5.03 7.87 5.71
CA ALA A 41 -5.63 7.04 6.76
C ALA A 41 -5.54 7.72 8.13
N ALA A 42 -4.39 8.32 8.47
CA ALA A 42 -4.23 9.05 9.72
C ALA A 42 -5.18 10.26 9.82
N ALA A 43 -5.44 10.95 8.71
CA ALA A 43 -6.28 12.14 8.68
C ALA A 43 -7.80 11.84 8.57
N ARG A 44 -8.18 10.74 7.90
CA ARG A 44 -9.58 10.42 7.56
C ARG A 44 -10.14 9.23 8.31
N CYS A 45 -9.29 8.36 8.85
CA CYS A 45 -9.68 7.12 9.51
C CYS A 45 -9.01 6.98 10.89
N PRO A 46 -9.08 7.97 11.80
CA PRO A 46 -8.32 7.95 13.05
C PRO A 46 -8.73 6.82 14.03
N ALA A 47 -9.94 6.27 13.86
CA ALA A 47 -10.50 5.26 14.76
C ALA A 47 -10.37 3.82 14.25
N VAL A 48 -9.78 3.58 13.07
CA VAL A 48 -9.66 2.21 12.55
C VAL A 48 -8.63 1.42 13.37
N PRO A 49 -8.95 0.18 13.80
CA PRO A 49 -8.06 -0.58 14.68
C PRO A 49 -6.84 -1.13 13.94
N PHE A 50 -6.96 -1.36 12.62
CA PHE A 50 -5.93 -1.93 11.77
C PHE A 50 -5.98 -1.29 10.39
N LEU A 51 -4.81 -1.21 9.75
CA LEU A 51 -4.65 -0.81 8.35
C LEU A 51 -3.97 -1.95 7.59
N LEU A 52 -4.60 -2.42 6.53
CA LEU A 52 -4.02 -3.39 5.61
C LEU A 52 -3.56 -2.67 4.34
N LYS A 53 -2.29 -2.83 3.97
CA LYS A 53 -1.79 -2.54 2.62
C LYS A 53 -1.63 -3.87 1.90
N ALA A 54 -2.26 -3.99 0.74
CA ALA A 54 -2.09 -5.10 -0.18
C ALA A 54 -1.94 -4.53 -1.60
N ASP A 55 -1.31 -5.28 -2.48
CA ASP A 55 -1.22 -4.92 -3.90
C ASP A 55 -2.48 -5.47 -4.62
N ASP A 56 -2.69 -5.11 -5.89
CA ASP A 56 -3.89 -5.51 -6.66
C ASP A 56 -3.83 -6.92 -7.25
N ASP A 57 -2.65 -7.54 -7.20
CA ASP A 57 -2.35 -8.89 -7.68
C ASP A 57 -2.28 -9.94 -6.55
N VAL A 58 -2.76 -9.61 -5.34
CA VAL A 58 -2.79 -10.54 -4.20
C VAL A 58 -4.21 -10.90 -3.77
N PHE A 59 -4.38 -12.15 -3.32
CA PHE A 59 -5.60 -12.60 -2.66
C PHE A 59 -5.48 -12.46 -1.13
N VAL A 60 -6.50 -11.90 -0.49
CA VAL A 60 -6.59 -11.77 0.96
C VAL A 60 -7.77 -12.58 1.48
N ASN A 61 -7.49 -13.58 2.33
CA ASN A 61 -8.53 -14.31 3.06
C ASN A 61 -9.03 -13.46 4.24
N LEU A 62 -9.99 -12.57 3.97
CA LEU A 62 -10.54 -11.64 4.96
C LEU A 62 -11.15 -12.34 6.20
N PRO A 63 -11.94 -13.42 6.08
CA PRO A 63 -12.48 -14.12 7.25
C PRO A 63 -11.39 -14.62 8.21
N VAL A 64 -10.33 -15.24 7.68
CA VAL A 64 -9.23 -15.74 8.51
C VAL A 64 -8.45 -14.59 9.12
N LEU A 65 -8.13 -13.55 8.34
CA LEU A 65 -7.39 -12.39 8.82
C LEU A 65 -8.13 -11.66 9.93
N THR A 66 -9.42 -11.40 9.76
CA THR A 66 -10.24 -10.68 10.75
C THR A 66 -10.41 -11.47 12.04
N ASN A 67 -10.64 -12.79 11.96
CA ASN A 67 -10.67 -13.66 13.13
C ASN A 67 -9.33 -13.66 13.88
N TYR A 68 -8.21 -13.72 13.16
CA TYR A 68 -6.88 -13.64 13.76
C TYR A 68 -6.66 -12.29 14.45
N LEU A 69 -6.97 -11.18 13.79
CA LEU A 69 -6.83 -9.83 14.38
C LEU A 69 -7.72 -9.64 15.61
N ALA A 70 -8.94 -10.16 15.60
CA ALA A 70 -9.86 -10.12 16.75
C ALA A 70 -9.36 -10.93 17.95
N SER A 71 -8.54 -11.98 17.71
CA SER A 71 -7.93 -12.78 18.77
C SER A 71 -6.76 -12.06 19.48
N LEU A 72 -6.21 -11.00 18.88
CA LEU A 72 -5.11 -10.23 19.46
C LEU A 72 -5.63 -9.34 20.59
N ARG A 73 -5.16 -9.58 21.81
CA ARG A 73 -5.48 -8.73 22.98
C ARG A 73 -4.78 -7.36 22.87
N HIS A 74 -5.49 -6.35 22.37
CA HIS A 74 -5.10 -4.93 22.33
C HIS A 74 -3.63 -4.64 21.94
N PRO A 75 -3.15 -5.07 20.75
CA PRO A 75 -1.79 -4.77 20.35
C PRO A 75 -1.64 -3.27 20.03
N ARG A 76 -0.99 -2.51 20.92
CA ARG A 76 -0.74 -1.07 20.71
C ARG A 76 0.22 -0.77 19.55
N ARG A 77 1.01 -1.75 19.11
CA ARG A 77 2.02 -1.63 18.04
C ARG A 77 2.11 -2.95 17.27
N LEU A 78 1.26 -3.09 16.25
CA LEU A 78 1.21 -4.30 15.43
C LEU A 78 1.76 -4.00 14.03
N TYR A 79 2.73 -4.79 13.59
CA TYR A 79 3.18 -4.84 12.21
C TYR A 79 3.34 -6.31 11.81
N LEU A 80 2.54 -6.76 10.84
CA LEU A 80 2.44 -8.17 10.47
C LEU A 80 2.70 -8.35 8.97
N GLY A 81 3.17 -9.55 8.64
CA GLY A 81 3.42 -9.99 7.28
C GLY A 81 4.69 -10.83 7.19
N ARG A 82 5.18 -11.02 5.97
CA ARG A 82 6.51 -11.59 5.75
C ARG A 82 7.55 -10.50 6.01
N VAL A 83 8.05 -10.42 7.24
CA VAL A 83 9.04 -9.42 7.61
C VAL A 83 10.42 -9.90 7.17
N HIS A 84 11.06 -9.12 6.30
CA HIS A 84 12.42 -9.36 5.87
C HIS A 84 13.40 -8.57 6.75
N TRP A 85 14.40 -9.26 7.30
CA TRP A 85 15.43 -8.68 8.16
C TRP A 85 16.79 -8.71 7.45
N TRP A 86 17.62 -7.70 7.72
CA TRP A 86 19.01 -7.62 7.23
C TRP A 86 19.18 -7.68 5.70
N VAL A 87 18.14 -7.34 4.94
CA VAL A 87 18.20 -7.30 3.47
C VAL A 87 19.17 -6.20 3.02
N GLN A 88 20.13 -6.57 2.19
CA GLN A 88 21.04 -5.62 1.56
C GLN A 88 20.44 -5.09 0.25
N PRO A 89 20.79 -3.87 -0.17
CA PRO A 89 20.37 -3.37 -1.47
C PRO A 89 20.91 -4.28 -2.59
N GLN A 90 20.06 -4.63 -3.54
CA GLN A 90 20.46 -5.42 -4.70
C GLN A 90 21.39 -4.60 -5.61
N ARG A 91 22.59 -5.11 -5.87
CA ARG A 91 23.64 -4.41 -6.62
C ARG A 91 23.83 -4.93 -8.04
N ASP A 92 23.24 -6.06 -8.43
CA ASP A 92 23.28 -6.54 -9.82
C ASP A 92 22.42 -5.62 -10.72
N PRO A 93 22.98 -4.96 -11.75
CA PRO A 93 22.23 -4.10 -12.67
C PRO A 93 21.17 -4.84 -13.52
N ARG A 94 21.25 -6.17 -13.60
CA ARG A 94 20.29 -7.01 -14.34
C ARG A 94 19.07 -7.38 -13.50
N ASP A 95 19.12 -7.16 -12.19
CA ASP A 95 18.00 -7.44 -11.30
C ASP A 95 16.97 -6.30 -11.37
N ARG A 96 15.68 -6.65 -11.40
CA ARG A 96 14.57 -5.69 -11.42
C ARG A 96 14.54 -4.74 -10.21
N HIS A 97 15.20 -5.10 -9.10
CA HIS A 97 15.27 -4.29 -7.88
C HIS A 97 16.63 -3.62 -7.69
N HIS A 98 17.42 -3.49 -8.76
CA HIS A 98 18.74 -2.86 -8.70
C HIS A 98 18.70 -1.47 -8.04
N VAL A 99 19.59 -1.25 -7.08
CA VAL A 99 19.82 0.04 -6.45
C VAL A 99 21.26 0.48 -6.76
N PRO A 100 21.47 1.57 -7.53
CA PRO A 100 22.80 2.05 -7.85
C PRO A 100 23.54 2.52 -6.59
N VAL A 101 24.88 2.50 -6.65
CA VAL A 101 25.71 3.13 -5.61
C VAL A 101 25.74 4.63 -5.90
N THR A 102 25.22 5.42 -4.98
CA THR A 102 25.35 6.89 -4.97
C THR A 102 26.73 7.32 -4.52
#